data_AF-A0A3B0WA82-F1
#
_entry.id   AF-A0A3B0WA82-F1
#
_cell.length_a   1.000
_cell.length_b   1.000
_cell.length_c   1.000
_cell.angle_alpha   90.00
_cell.angle_beta   90.00
_cell.angle_gamma   90.00
#
_symmetry.space_group_name_H-M   'P 1'
#
loop_
_entity.id
_entity.type
_entity.pdbx_description
1 polymer ?
#
loop_
_entity_poly.entity_id
_entity_poly.type
_entity_poly.pdbx_seq_one_letter_code
_entity_poly.pdbx_strand_id
1 'polypeptide(L)'
;MKKLKKGTKFITVLAALLFASVLLTTTQVQARLTKVALTAKIKTIPPRPALYDQTIKPLKMKQCAQCHIGVFKLLKAQGHRHQKVCTFCHEVYHTYSPGRVSYKDALPKCVACHGHPHGNKPLVVNCHNCHSNAHSPLNLPNITGDMCINCHPGPPADLKKYPSKHSDLDCTDCHTKHGYIPNCTMCHSEDGGEVYHIAGNPTNKVCLSCHVSPHKPLQISYAPNTPKKLCASCHMNPTHAKVYADLKKANSKHFKLLTCAKCHVRHGEIPSCFKCHDHKGHRKNLKASECLRCHTDPHNPLNVTFSPTDPKSICGGCHTKEYKTLIASNTRHSKLTCAFCHPHHGEIPKCQRCHGVPHGEDMLKKFGGKCGACHGTAHDVRGRMHGAPAPGSVLQPYLREYNNIVK
;
A
#
# COMPACT_ATOMS: atom_id res chain seq x y z
N MET A 1 44.78 -13.62 44.19
CA MET A 1 45.01 -13.56 45.65
C MET A 1 43.89 -14.30 46.37
N LYS A 2 44.30 -15.28 47.19
CA LYS A 2 43.63 -15.95 48.33
C LYS A 2 42.18 -16.48 48.20
N LYS A 3 42.13 -17.79 47.96
CA LYS A 3 41.24 -18.76 48.63
C LYS A 3 41.54 -18.85 50.14
N LEU A 4 40.52 -19.08 50.96
CA LEU A 4 40.54 -19.74 52.27
C LEU A 4 39.19 -20.52 52.37
N LYS A 5 39.08 -21.86 52.31
CA LYS A 5 39.51 -22.93 53.23
C LYS A 5 39.17 -22.58 54.70
N LYS A 6 38.65 -23.47 55.56
CA LYS A 6 38.10 -24.83 55.56
C LYS A 6 37.85 -25.11 57.06
N GLY A 7 36.89 -25.97 57.40
CA GLY A 7 36.94 -26.72 58.65
C GLY A 7 35.55 -27.11 59.17
N THR A 8 35.27 -28.30 59.67
CA THR A 8 36.02 -29.55 59.81
C THR A 8 34.96 -30.67 60.02
N LYS A 9 35.21 -31.87 59.49
CA LYS A 9 34.40 -33.10 59.65
C LYS A 9 34.70 -33.82 60.99
N PHE A 10 33.94 -34.91 61.24
CA PHE A 10 34.13 -36.06 62.16
C PHE A 10 33.14 -36.05 63.36
N ILE A 11 32.40 -37.10 63.78
CA ILE A 11 32.51 -38.59 63.81
C ILE A 11 31.07 -39.14 64.05
N THR A 12 30.50 -39.99 63.19
CA THR A 12 30.21 -41.46 63.37
C THR A 12 29.51 -41.95 64.65
N VAL A 13 28.31 -42.54 64.44
CA VAL A 13 27.86 -43.91 64.86
C VAL A 13 27.30 -44.17 66.29
N LEU A 14 26.28 -45.07 66.31
CA LEU A 14 25.61 -45.82 67.39
C LEU A 14 24.54 -45.05 68.21
N ALA A 15 23.24 -45.32 68.08
CA ALA A 15 22.45 -46.52 68.44
C ALA A 15 22.26 -46.74 69.96
N ALA A 16 20.98 -46.91 70.32
CA ALA A 16 20.40 -47.51 71.51
C ALA A 16 20.02 -46.61 72.71
N LEU A 17 18.70 -46.70 73.01
CA LEU A 17 18.05 -46.68 74.33
C LEU A 17 17.92 -45.33 75.06
N LEU A 18 16.68 -44.82 75.11
CA LEU A 18 15.99 -44.54 76.37
C LEU A 18 14.47 -44.45 76.13
N PHE A 19 13.78 -45.48 76.62
CA PHE A 19 12.36 -45.55 76.91
C PHE A 19 11.98 -44.56 78.02
N ALA A 20 10.80 -43.92 77.92
CA ALA A 20 9.87 -43.48 78.99
C ALA A 20 9.08 -42.24 78.51
N SER A 21 7.88 -42.39 77.96
CA SER A 21 6.58 -42.48 78.68
C SER A 21 5.85 -41.12 78.74
N VAL A 22 4.96 -40.86 77.77
CA VAL A 22 3.74 -40.07 78.00
C VAL A 22 2.59 -40.76 77.27
N LEU A 23 1.62 -41.21 78.07
CA LEU A 23 0.42 -41.93 77.68
C LEU A 23 -0.44 -41.11 76.71
N LEU A 24 -0.83 -41.73 75.59
CA LEU A 24 -1.99 -41.33 74.80
C LEU A 24 -3.26 -41.73 75.56
N THR A 25 -4.06 -40.76 75.99
CA THR A 25 -5.47 -41.02 76.34
C THR A 25 -6.28 -41.11 75.04
N THR A 26 -6.34 -42.30 74.45
CA THR A 26 -7.36 -42.64 73.46
C THR A 26 -8.67 -42.83 74.21
N THR A 27 -9.59 -41.86 74.12
CA THR A 27 -10.99 -42.09 74.49
C THR A 27 -11.56 -43.13 73.52
N GLN A 28 -11.60 -44.39 73.97
CA GLN A 28 -12.39 -45.43 73.32
C GLN A 28 -13.85 -45.00 73.32
N VAL A 29 -14.38 -44.65 72.15
CA VAL A 29 -15.82 -44.60 71.93
C VAL A 29 -16.30 -46.05 71.96
N GLN A 30 -16.70 -46.52 73.14
CA GLN A 30 -17.47 -47.76 73.25
C GLN A 30 -18.83 -47.52 72.58
N ALA A 31 -18.98 -48.08 71.38
CA ALA A 31 -20.28 -48.25 70.75
C ALA A 31 -21.15 -49.09 71.70
N ARG A 32 -22.08 -48.44 72.41
CA ARG A 32 -23.16 -49.13 73.09
C ARG A 32 -24.02 -49.80 72.02
N LEU A 33 -23.81 -51.08 71.80
CA LEU A 33 -24.73 -51.95 71.07
C LEU A 33 -25.98 -52.18 71.91
N THR A 34 -26.82 -51.16 72.06
CA THR A 34 -28.22 -51.39 72.39
C THR A 34 -28.88 -51.98 71.16
N LYS A 35 -29.08 -53.29 71.15
CA LYS A 35 -29.96 -53.97 70.19
C LYS A 35 -31.37 -53.38 70.36
N VAL A 36 -31.71 -52.40 69.53
CA VAL A 36 -33.09 -51.99 69.32
C VAL A 36 -33.78 -53.18 68.67
N ALA A 37 -34.69 -53.83 69.40
CA ALA A 37 -35.51 -54.90 68.84
C ALA A 37 -36.46 -54.29 67.80
N LEU A 38 -36.20 -54.53 66.51
CA LEU A 38 -37.11 -54.14 65.44
C LEU A 38 -38.44 -54.88 65.64
N THR A 39 -39.51 -54.14 65.92
CA THR A 39 -40.87 -54.69 65.92
C THR A 39 -41.25 -55.25 64.54
N ALA A 40 -42.13 -56.25 64.52
CA ALA A 40 -42.56 -56.98 63.32
C ALA A 40 -43.16 -56.14 62.17
N LYS A 41 -43.41 -54.83 62.39
CA LYS A 41 -43.85 -53.89 61.35
C LYS A 41 -42.73 -53.42 60.40
N ILE A 42 -41.47 -53.76 60.65
CA ILE A 42 -40.31 -53.44 59.78
C ILE A 42 -39.80 -54.72 59.10
N LYS A 43 -40.69 -55.59 58.60
CA LYS A 43 -40.30 -56.81 57.86
C LYS A 43 -40.35 -56.65 56.34
N THR A 44 -40.81 -55.50 55.85
CA THR A 44 -40.84 -55.19 54.42
C THR A 44 -40.25 -53.81 54.20
N ILE A 45 -38.92 -53.70 54.35
CA ILE A 45 -38.20 -52.65 53.65
C ILE A 45 -38.32 -53.03 52.17
N PRO A 46 -39.03 -52.26 51.34
CA PRO A 46 -39.11 -52.57 49.91
C PRO A 46 -37.68 -52.67 49.36
N PRO A 47 -37.38 -53.69 48.53
CA PRO A 47 -36.03 -53.84 47.98
C PRO A 47 -35.60 -52.53 47.35
N ARG A 48 -34.35 -52.11 47.61
CA ARG A 48 -33.76 -50.93 46.98
C ARG A 48 -34.07 -51.01 45.48
N PRO A 49 -34.67 -49.98 44.87
CA PRO A 49 -35.01 -50.04 43.46
C PRO A 49 -33.77 -50.42 42.65
N ALA A 50 -33.89 -51.40 41.76
CA ALA A 50 -32.79 -51.87 40.89
C ALA A 50 -32.17 -50.76 40.02
N LEU A 51 -32.80 -49.59 39.99
CA LEU A 51 -32.28 -48.35 39.40
C LEU A 51 -30.88 -47.99 39.92
N TYR A 52 -30.57 -48.31 41.18
CA TYR A 52 -29.27 -48.01 41.77
C TYR A 52 -28.18 -49.04 41.50
N ASP A 53 -28.53 -50.17 40.88
CA ASP A 53 -27.59 -51.24 40.52
C ASP A 53 -27.07 -51.08 39.08
N GLN A 54 -27.50 -50.01 38.39
CA GLN A 54 -27.10 -49.72 37.02
C GLN A 54 -25.76 -49.00 36.95
N THR A 55 -24.88 -49.47 36.06
CA THR A 55 -23.67 -48.74 35.69
C THR A 55 -24.04 -47.48 34.89
N ILE A 56 -23.90 -46.31 35.51
CA ILE A 56 -24.25 -45.04 34.88
C ILE A 56 -23.21 -44.65 33.83
N LYS A 57 -23.67 -44.41 32.60
CA LYS A 57 -22.83 -43.89 31.51
C LYS A 57 -22.76 -42.35 31.58
N PRO A 58 -21.65 -41.72 31.13
CA PRO A 58 -21.56 -40.27 31.04
C PRO A 58 -22.70 -39.66 30.19
N LEU A 59 -23.12 -38.45 30.56
CA LEU A 59 -24.18 -37.73 29.87
C LEU A 59 -23.78 -37.45 28.41
N LYS A 60 -24.73 -37.67 27.48
CA LYS A 60 -24.60 -37.26 26.08
C LYS A 60 -24.86 -35.76 25.95
N MET A 61 -24.28 -35.14 24.92
CA MET A 61 -24.47 -33.71 24.64
C MET A 61 -25.94 -33.27 24.62
N LYS A 62 -26.84 -34.08 24.02
CA LYS A 62 -28.28 -33.79 24.00
C LYS A 62 -28.89 -33.70 25.41
N GLN A 63 -28.42 -34.51 26.35
CA GLN A 63 -28.89 -34.49 27.74
C GLN A 63 -28.42 -33.22 28.47
N CYS A 64 -27.19 -32.76 28.20
CA CYS A 64 -26.71 -31.47 28.71
C CYS A 64 -27.51 -30.31 28.10
N ALA A 65 -27.79 -30.37 26.79
CA ALA A 65 -28.49 -29.31 26.05
C ALA A 65 -29.97 -29.15 26.46
N GLN A 66 -30.60 -30.20 27.01
CA GLN A 66 -31.96 -30.12 27.54
C GLN A 66 -32.08 -29.10 28.69
N CYS A 67 -31.03 -28.95 29.50
CA CYS A 67 -31.00 -27.98 30.60
C CYS A 67 -30.21 -26.71 30.24
N HIS A 68 -29.10 -26.84 29.49
CA HIS A 68 -28.24 -25.73 29.09
C HIS A 68 -28.52 -25.23 27.66
N ILE A 69 -29.80 -24.95 27.38
CA ILE A 69 -30.28 -24.56 26.04
C ILE A 69 -29.54 -23.32 25.52
N GLY A 70 -29.33 -22.31 26.38
CA GLY A 70 -28.64 -21.07 26.02
C GLY A 70 -27.18 -21.32 25.59
N VAL A 71 -26.44 -22.13 26.34
CA VAL A 71 -25.06 -22.51 26.02
C VAL A 71 -25.01 -23.30 24.71
N PHE A 72 -25.94 -24.25 24.52
CA PHE A 72 -26.03 -25.01 23.28
C PHE A 72 -26.29 -24.11 22.07
N LYS A 73 -27.24 -23.16 22.17
CA LYS A 73 -27.52 -22.17 21.11
C LYS A 73 -26.30 -21.30 20.83
N LEU A 74 -25.60 -20.84 21.87
CA LEU A 74 -24.39 -20.04 21.74
C LEU A 74 -23.27 -20.80 21.02
N LEU A 75 -22.98 -22.04 21.43
CA LEU A 75 -21.99 -22.89 20.76
C LEU A 75 -22.38 -23.14 19.29
N LYS A 76 -23.66 -23.37 19.02
CA LYS A 76 -24.15 -23.55 17.65
C LYS A 76 -23.90 -22.31 16.78
N ALA A 77 -24.11 -21.11 17.32
CA ALA A 77 -23.97 -19.86 16.59
C ALA A 77 -22.51 -19.33 16.51
N GLN A 78 -21.74 -19.47 17.60
CA GLN A 78 -20.47 -18.76 17.82
C GLN A 78 -19.38 -19.64 18.46
N GLY A 79 -19.60 -20.95 18.56
CA GLY A 79 -18.66 -21.86 19.22
C GLY A 79 -17.40 -22.16 18.41
N HIS A 80 -17.40 -21.91 17.10
CA HIS A 80 -16.26 -22.21 16.22
C HIS A 80 -15.68 -23.62 16.48
N ARG A 81 -14.38 -23.72 16.77
CA ARG A 81 -13.71 -25.01 17.04
C ARG A 81 -14.07 -25.64 18.40
N HIS A 82 -14.75 -24.89 19.28
CA HIS A 82 -15.27 -25.39 20.57
C HIS A 82 -16.63 -26.08 20.45
N GLN A 83 -17.16 -26.29 19.24
CA GLN A 83 -18.29 -27.19 18.97
C GLN A 83 -17.89 -28.67 19.18
N LYS A 84 -17.58 -29.03 20.41
CA LYS A 84 -17.22 -30.38 20.88
C LYS A 84 -18.34 -30.93 21.78
N VAL A 85 -18.31 -32.23 22.06
CA VAL A 85 -19.19 -32.81 23.09
C VAL A 85 -18.87 -32.18 24.44
N CYS A 86 -19.89 -31.89 25.27
CA CYS A 86 -19.68 -31.15 26.54
C CYS A 86 -18.68 -31.85 27.47
N THR A 87 -18.69 -33.18 27.46
CA THR A 87 -17.80 -34.04 28.25
C THR A 87 -16.34 -34.00 27.78
N PHE A 88 -16.03 -33.35 26.65
CA PHE A 88 -14.66 -33.13 26.21
C PHE A 88 -13.93 -32.14 27.13
N CYS A 89 -14.65 -31.16 27.66
CA CYS A 89 -14.10 -30.11 28.51
C CYS A 89 -14.56 -30.27 29.97
N HIS A 90 -15.81 -30.67 30.17
CA HIS A 90 -16.39 -30.88 31.50
C HIS A 90 -16.28 -32.34 31.90
N GLU A 91 -15.27 -32.67 32.71
CA GLU A 91 -15.12 -34.02 33.30
C GLU A 91 -15.88 -34.15 34.64
N VAL A 92 -16.02 -33.03 35.35
CA VAL A 92 -16.80 -32.92 36.60
C VAL A 92 -17.87 -31.84 36.41
N TYR A 93 -19.07 -32.08 36.90
CA TYR A 93 -20.26 -31.26 36.64
C TYR A 93 -20.81 -30.64 37.94
N HIS A 94 -21.47 -29.49 37.83
CA HIS A 94 -22.08 -28.76 38.96
C HIS A 94 -21.12 -28.49 40.14
N THR A 95 -19.83 -28.30 39.83
CA THR A 95 -18.75 -28.04 40.80
C THR A 95 -18.77 -26.63 41.39
N TYR A 96 -19.43 -25.69 40.72
CA TYR A 96 -19.56 -24.32 41.21
C TYR A 96 -20.54 -24.25 42.37
N SER A 97 -20.05 -23.82 43.53
CA SER A 97 -20.84 -23.54 44.72
C SER A 97 -20.52 -22.11 45.19
N PRO A 98 -21.46 -21.16 45.06
CA PRO A 98 -21.26 -19.77 45.50
C PRO A 98 -20.78 -19.72 46.95
N GLY A 99 -19.70 -18.98 47.22
CA GLY A 99 -19.10 -18.85 48.55
C GLY A 99 -18.16 -19.99 48.98
N ARG A 100 -18.06 -21.09 48.21
CA ARG A 100 -17.13 -22.20 48.49
C ARG A 100 -16.12 -22.45 47.39
N VAL A 101 -16.51 -22.27 46.13
CA VAL A 101 -15.63 -22.42 44.96
C VAL A 101 -15.75 -21.18 44.09
N SER A 102 -14.63 -20.50 43.90
CA SER A 102 -14.55 -19.37 42.97
C SER A 102 -14.78 -19.85 41.54
N TYR A 103 -15.58 -19.11 40.77
CA TYR A 103 -15.99 -19.49 39.42
C TYR A 103 -14.80 -19.81 38.49
N LYS A 104 -13.70 -19.05 38.57
CA LYS A 104 -12.47 -19.26 37.78
C LYS A 104 -11.75 -20.59 38.07
N ASP A 105 -12.04 -21.19 39.21
CA ASP A 105 -11.41 -22.43 39.69
C ASP A 105 -12.31 -23.64 39.44
N ALA A 106 -13.61 -23.41 39.23
CA ALA A 106 -14.55 -24.42 38.75
C ALA A 106 -14.45 -24.67 37.23
N LEU A 107 -13.76 -23.81 36.47
CA LEU A 107 -13.62 -23.91 35.02
C LEU A 107 -12.35 -24.69 34.60
N PRO A 108 -12.45 -25.52 33.55
CA PRO A 108 -11.28 -26.13 32.91
C PRO A 108 -10.25 -25.07 32.48
N LYS A 109 -8.96 -25.35 32.72
CA LYS A 109 -7.89 -24.39 32.43
C LYS A 109 -7.60 -24.36 30.93
N CYS A 110 -7.68 -23.18 30.31
CA CYS A 110 -7.50 -22.98 28.86
C CYS A 110 -6.13 -23.47 28.36
N VAL A 111 -5.08 -23.29 29.17
CA VAL A 111 -3.70 -23.67 28.86
C VAL A 111 -3.50 -25.17 28.64
N ALA A 112 -4.40 -26.02 29.16
CA ALA A 112 -4.34 -27.47 28.96
C ALA A 112 -4.52 -27.87 27.48
N CYS A 113 -5.16 -27.01 26.67
CA CYS A 113 -5.35 -27.27 25.24
C CYS A 113 -4.68 -26.23 24.34
N HIS A 114 -4.64 -24.95 24.74
CA HIS A 114 -4.22 -23.85 23.86
C HIS A 114 -2.79 -23.36 24.13
N GLY A 115 -2.16 -23.75 25.24
CA GLY A 115 -0.90 -23.13 25.68
C GLY A 115 -1.04 -21.60 25.79
N HIS A 116 -0.07 -20.86 25.25
CA HIS A 116 -0.06 -19.40 25.21
C HIS A 116 0.03 -18.89 23.76
N PRO A 117 -1.09 -18.86 23.02
CA PRO A 117 -1.08 -18.56 21.57
C PRO A 117 -0.70 -17.11 21.25
N HIS A 118 -0.83 -16.20 22.21
CA HIS A 118 -0.45 -14.79 22.08
C HIS A 118 0.93 -14.49 22.72
N GLY A 119 1.66 -15.53 23.13
CA GLY A 119 2.94 -15.42 23.84
C GLY A 119 2.80 -15.39 25.37
N ASN A 120 3.93 -15.33 26.06
CA ASN A 120 4.01 -15.52 27.52
C ASN A 120 3.98 -14.22 28.33
N LYS A 121 3.67 -13.07 27.70
CA LYS A 121 3.66 -11.79 28.41
C LYS A 121 2.51 -11.74 29.42
N PRO A 122 2.70 -11.20 30.64
CA PRO A 122 1.67 -11.14 31.67
C PRO A 122 0.31 -10.60 31.20
N LEU A 123 0.32 -9.65 30.28
CA LEU A 123 -0.89 -9.03 29.72
C LEU A 123 -1.78 -10.01 28.95
N VAL A 124 -1.20 -11.02 28.27
CA VAL A 124 -1.92 -11.92 27.36
C VAL A 124 -2.10 -13.33 27.90
N VAL A 125 -1.48 -13.64 29.05
CA VAL A 125 -1.65 -14.93 29.74
C VAL A 125 -2.89 -14.95 30.64
N ASN A 126 -3.44 -13.79 31.02
CA ASN A 126 -4.76 -13.74 31.67
C ASN A 126 -5.88 -13.76 30.63
N CYS A 127 -6.20 -14.96 30.13
CA CYS A 127 -7.12 -15.17 29.01
C CYS A 127 -8.49 -14.49 29.23
N HIS A 128 -9.00 -14.47 30.46
CA HIS A 128 -10.36 -13.99 30.77
C HIS A 128 -10.51 -12.47 30.68
N ASN A 129 -9.40 -11.71 30.73
CA ASN A 129 -9.45 -10.27 30.54
C ASN A 129 -9.99 -9.90 29.15
N CYS A 130 -9.72 -10.76 28.16
CA CYS A 130 -10.15 -10.54 26.77
C CYS A 130 -11.26 -11.52 26.37
N HIS A 131 -11.06 -12.81 26.66
CA HIS A 131 -12.02 -13.87 26.34
C HIS A 131 -13.03 -14.02 27.48
N SER A 132 -14.21 -13.43 27.30
CA SER A 132 -15.26 -13.48 28.33
C SER A 132 -15.95 -14.84 28.44
N ASN A 133 -15.88 -15.69 27.41
CA ASN A 133 -16.59 -16.96 27.38
C ASN A 133 -15.90 -18.01 26.51
N ALA A 134 -15.54 -19.15 27.10
CA ALA A 134 -14.91 -20.28 26.40
C ALA A 134 -15.83 -20.95 25.36
N HIS A 135 -17.14 -20.76 25.45
CA HIS A 135 -18.13 -21.23 24.48
C HIS A 135 -18.32 -20.29 23.29
N SER A 136 -17.74 -19.08 23.31
CA SER A 136 -17.75 -18.13 22.21
C SER A 136 -16.42 -17.37 22.17
N PRO A 137 -15.30 -18.08 21.94
CA PRO A 137 -13.94 -17.56 22.18
C PRO A 137 -13.57 -16.35 21.31
N LEU A 138 -14.19 -16.19 20.14
CA LEU A 138 -13.92 -15.08 19.21
C LEU A 138 -14.79 -13.85 19.49
N ASN A 139 -15.72 -13.93 20.43
CA ASN A 139 -16.45 -12.78 20.91
C ASN A 139 -15.65 -12.09 22.02
N LEU A 140 -15.03 -10.96 21.68
CA LEU A 140 -14.09 -10.22 22.53
C LEU A 140 -14.65 -8.83 22.85
N PRO A 141 -15.71 -8.72 23.68
CA PRO A 141 -16.36 -7.44 23.97
C PRO A 141 -15.51 -6.49 24.84
N ASN A 142 -14.48 -7.00 25.50
CA ASN A 142 -13.69 -6.26 26.49
C ASN A 142 -12.42 -5.62 25.91
N ILE A 143 -12.22 -5.66 24.58
CA ILE A 143 -11.07 -5.01 23.94
C ILE A 143 -11.42 -3.54 23.68
N THR A 144 -10.82 -2.65 24.45
CA THR A 144 -10.96 -1.19 24.32
C THR A 144 -9.82 -0.61 23.46
N GLY A 145 -10.03 0.60 22.91
CA GLY A 145 -9.10 1.22 21.96
C GLY A 145 -7.69 1.47 22.51
N ASP A 146 -7.57 1.73 23.80
CA ASP A 146 -6.31 1.91 24.53
C ASP A 146 -5.51 0.60 24.64
N MET A 147 -6.17 -0.56 24.60
CA MET A 147 -5.49 -1.85 24.67
C MET A 147 -4.77 -2.22 23.36
N CYS A 148 -5.13 -1.60 22.23
CA CYS A 148 -4.59 -1.94 20.92
C CYS A 148 -3.06 -1.81 20.86
N ILE A 149 -2.49 -0.75 21.44
CA ILE A 149 -1.05 -0.44 21.39
C ILE A 149 -0.18 -1.50 22.05
N ASN A 150 -0.72 -2.19 23.07
CA ASN A 150 0.03 -3.20 23.82
C ASN A 150 0.41 -4.42 22.95
N CYS A 151 -0.36 -4.67 21.90
CA CYS A 151 -0.14 -5.76 20.95
C CYS A 151 0.25 -5.25 19.55
N HIS A 152 -0.24 -4.08 19.16
CA HIS A 152 0.00 -3.45 17.86
C HIS A 152 0.75 -2.13 18.02
N PRO A 153 2.07 -2.15 18.31
CA PRO A 153 2.85 -0.93 18.47
C PRO A 153 3.09 -0.19 17.14
N GLY A 154 2.93 -0.87 16.00
CA GLY A 154 3.15 -0.32 14.66
C GLY A 154 2.20 0.81 14.29
N PRO A 155 0.87 0.59 14.25
CA PRO A 155 -0.10 1.62 13.86
C PRO A 155 0.01 2.94 14.64
N PRO A 156 0.08 2.95 15.98
CA PRO A 156 0.23 4.20 16.73
C PRO A 156 1.58 4.89 16.44
N ALA A 157 2.65 4.12 16.24
CA ALA A 157 3.94 4.68 15.87
C ALA A 157 3.92 5.30 14.46
N ASP A 158 3.25 4.66 13.49
CA ASP A 158 3.06 5.18 12.14
C ASP A 158 2.23 6.48 12.16
N LEU A 159 1.10 6.51 12.87
CA LEU A 159 0.24 7.71 12.99
C LEU A 159 0.95 8.87 13.67
N LYS A 160 1.84 8.59 14.64
CA LYS A 160 2.68 9.59 15.31
C LYS A 160 3.78 10.12 14.39
N LYS A 161 4.43 9.22 13.62
CA LYS A 161 5.55 9.58 12.74
C LYS A 161 5.10 10.28 11.47
N TYR A 162 3.90 9.95 10.98
CA TYR A 162 3.33 10.47 9.73
C TYR A 162 1.92 11.04 10.00
N PRO A 163 1.82 12.21 10.63
CA PRO A 163 0.53 12.82 10.95
C PRO A 163 -0.36 12.99 9.72
N SER A 164 -1.65 12.70 9.88
CA SER A 164 -2.69 12.86 8.88
C SER A 164 -4.05 13.01 9.57
N LYS A 165 -5.14 13.18 8.81
CA LYS A 165 -6.50 13.18 9.39
C LYS A 165 -6.83 11.91 10.17
N HIS A 166 -6.20 10.78 9.84
CA HIS A 166 -6.38 9.54 10.59
C HIS A 166 -5.69 9.57 11.96
N SER A 167 -4.77 10.52 12.21
CA SER A 167 -4.14 10.69 13.52
C SER A 167 -5.10 11.32 14.55
N ASP A 168 -6.20 11.91 14.09
CA ASP A 168 -7.23 12.52 14.92
C ASP A 168 -8.37 11.54 15.26
N LEU A 169 -8.33 10.32 14.71
CA LEU A 169 -9.35 9.28 14.92
C LEU A 169 -8.91 8.30 16.01
N ASP A 170 -9.87 7.83 16.79
CA ASP A 170 -9.66 6.71 17.69
C ASP A 170 -9.58 5.39 16.92
N CYS A 171 -8.81 4.42 17.43
CA CYS A 171 -8.67 3.10 16.81
C CYS A 171 -10.04 2.45 16.51
N THR A 172 -10.99 2.64 17.42
CA THR A 172 -12.34 2.06 17.39
C THR A 172 -13.28 2.73 16.40
N ASP A 173 -12.96 3.93 15.91
CA ASP A 173 -13.77 4.63 14.90
C ASP A 173 -13.79 3.85 13.58
N CYS A 174 -12.71 3.11 13.30
CA CYS A 174 -12.62 2.23 12.14
C CYS A 174 -12.62 0.74 12.52
N HIS A 175 -11.96 0.35 13.61
CA HIS A 175 -11.86 -1.05 14.05
C HIS A 175 -12.95 -1.39 15.09
N THR A 176 -14.15 -1.70 14.59
CA THR A 176 -15.35 -1.95 15.41
C THR A 176 -15.33 -3.27 16.21
N LYS A 177 -14.46 -4.21 15.85
CA LYS A 177 -14.23 -5.45 16.60
C LYS A 177 -12.81 -5.95 16.39
N HIS A 178 -12.29 -6.69 17.35
CA HIS A 178 -10.96 -7.27 17.25
C HIS A 178 -10.83 -8.17 16.01
N GLY A 179 -9.77 -7.96 15.22
CA GLY A 179 -9.51 -8.68 13.97
C GLY A 179 -10.28 -8.17 12.73
N TYR A 180 -11.13 -7.15 12.86
CA TYR A 180 -11.80 -6.54 11.72
C TYR A 180 -10.89 -5.54 11.00
N ILE A 181 -10.80 -5.66 9.67
CA ILE A 181 -10.11 -4.72 8.80
C ILE A 181 -11.17 -3.92 8.02
N PRO A 182 -11.31 -2.61 8.29
CA PRO A 182 -12.30 -1.76 7.64
C PRO A 182 -11.95 -1.51 6.17
N ASN A 183 -12.95 -1.19 5.35
CA ASN A 183 -12.73 -0.71 3.98
C ASN A 183 -12.52 0.81 4.01
N CYS A 184 -11.54 1.31 3.26
CA CYS A 184 -11.28 2.75 3.10
C CYS A 184 -12.53 3.52 2.63
N THR A 185 -13.33 2.91 1.76
CA THR A 185 -14.52 3.54 1.16
C THR A 185 -15.68 3.74 2.13
N MET A 186 -15.57 3.26 3.37
CA MET A 186 -16.55 3.58 4.43
C MET A 186 -16.58 5.07 4.76
N CYS A 187 -15.45 5.77 4.61
CA CYS A 187 -15.33 7.21 4.84
C CYS A 187 -14.80 7.95 3.60
N HIS A 188 -13.97 7.31 2.77
CA HIS A 188 -13.48 7.88 1.52
C HIS A 188 -14.47 7.59 0.39
N SER A 189 -15.62 8.27 0.43
CA SER A 189 -16.73 8.14 -0.54
C SER A 189 -17.28 9.52 -0.91
N GLU A 190 -18.19 9.57 -1.91
CA GLU A 190 -18.84 10.83 -2.31
C GLU A 190 -19.66 11.42 -1.15
N ASP A 191 -20.31 10.56 -0.37
CA ASP A 191 -21.09 10.93 0.82
C ASP A 191 -20.21 11.31 2.03
N GLY A 192 -18.93 10.90 2.04
CA GLY A 192 -17.98 11.12 3.13
C GLY A 192 -17.33 12.51 3.16
N GLY A 193 -17.67 13.38 2.21
CA GLY A 193 -17.36 14.81 2.26
C GLY A 193 -16.02 15.25 1.69
N GLU A 194 -15.07 14.35 1.39
CA GLU A 194 -13.81 14.69 0.71
C GLU A 194 -13.60 13.88 -0.59
N VAL A 195 -13.12 14.59 -1.62
CA VAL A 195 -12.88 14.06 -2.97
C VAL A 195 -11.83 12.95 -2.93
N TYR A 196 -12.24 11.71 -3.09
CA TYR A 196 -11.33 10.59 -3.30
C TYR A 196 -10.96 10.50 -4.79
N HIS A 197 -9.69 10.22 -5.06
CA HIS A 197 -9.12 10.29 -6.42
C HIS A 197 -9.41 9.04 -7.27
N ILE A 198 -10.14 8.03 -6.79
CA ILE A 198 -10.50 6.84 -7.59
C ILE A 198 -12.00 6.62 -7.51
N ALA A 199 -12.75 7.02 -8.54
CA ALA A 199 -14.20 6.86 -8.59
C ALA A 199 -14.69 5.42 -8.36
N GLY A 200 -15.90 5.29 -7.80
CA GLY A 200 -16.56 4.01 -7.52
C GLY A 200 -16.31 3.49 -6.10
N ASN A 201 -16.37 2.17 -5.92
CA ASN A 201 -16.13 1.49 -4.65
C ASN A 201 -14.91 0.55 -4.76
N PRO A 202 -13.68 1.11 -4.86
CA PRO A 202 -12.48 0.29 -4.97
C PRO A 202 -12.24 -0.52 -3.68
N THR A 203 -11.62 -1.68 -3.83
CA THR A 203 -11.12 -2.43 -2.67
C THR A 203 -9.91 -1.75 -2.05
N ASN A 204 -9.64 -1.99 -0.76
CA ASN A 204 -8.42 -1.52 -0.09
C ASN A 204 -7.14 -1.83 -0.88
N LYS A 205 -7.09 -2.93 -1.63
CA LYS A 205 -5.93 -3.31 -2.45
C LYS A 205 -5.59 -2.24 -3.49
N VAL A 206 -6.59 -1.56 -4.05
CA VAL A 206 -6.37 -0.49 -5.02
C VAL A 206 -5.79 0.74 -4.33
N CYS A 207 -6.36 1.15 -3.18
CA CYS A 207 -5.83 2.25 -2.39
C CYS A 207 -4.38 1.97 -1.95
N LEU A 208 -4.14 0.75 -1.46
CA LEU A 208 -2.84 0.28 -1.00
C LEU A 208 -1.83 0.00 -2.13
N SER A 209 -2.24 0.12 -3.39
CA SER A 209 -1.30 0.06 -4.52
C SER A 209 -0.44 1.33 -4.65
N CYS A 210 -0.87 2.41 -3.97
CA CYS A 210 -0.20 3.71 -3.93
C CYS A 210 0.01 4.19 -2.49
N HIS A 211 -0.97 4.05 -1.61
CA HIS A 211 -0.86 4.44 -0.20
C HIS A 211 -0.19 3.30 0.58
N VAL A 212 0.92 3.56 1.25
CA VAL A 212 1.69 2.50 1.92
C VAL A 212 0.89 1.82 3.03
N SER A 213 0.05 2.57 3.74
CA SER A 213 -0.75 2.08 4.86
C SER A 213 -1.84 3.09 5.22
N PRO A 214 -3.02 2.65 5.73
CA PRO A 214 -4.04 3.56 6.25
C PRO A 214 -3.57 4.34 7.48
N HIS A 215 -2.52 3.90 8.17
CA HIS A 215 -1.95 4.59 9.34
C HIS A 215 -0.83 5.59 8.96
N LYS A 216 -0.52 5.71 7.68
CA LYS A 216 0.39 6.73 7.11
C LYS A 216 0.01 7.01 5.66
N PRO A 217 -1.25 7.42 5.39
CA PRO A 217 -1.81 7.43 4.05
C PRO A 217 -1.09 8.41 3.11
N LEU A 218 -0.47 9.47 3.65
CA LEU A 218 0.28 10.44 2.85
C LEU A 218 1.62 9.90 2.34
N GLN A 219 2.07 8.74 2.83
CA GLN A 219 3.24 8.07 2.28
C GLN A 219 2.84 7.31 1.02
N ILE A 220 3.28 7.82 -0.13
CA ILE A 220 2.96 7.26 -1.45
C ILE A 220 4.13 6.43 -1.99
N SER A 221 3.84 5.20 -2.36
CA SER A 221 4.74 4.28 -3.04
C SER A 221 3.94 3.38 -3.97
N TYR A 222 4.43 3.18 -5.18
CA TYR A 222 3.74 2.40 -6.20
C TYR A 222 4.72 1.52 -6.99
N ALA A 223 4.21 0.44 -7.56
CA ALA A 223 5.03 -0.48 -8.34
C ALA A 223 5.39 0.10 -9.72
N PRO A 224 6.52 -0.30 -10.34
CA PRO A 224 6.91 0.17 -11.68
C PRO A 224 5.87 -0.14 -12.76
N ASN A 225 5.05 -1.18 -12.59
CA ASN A 225 4.00 -1.57 -13.53
C ASN A 225 2.65 -0.89 -13.25
N THR A 226 2.57 0.07 -12.34
CA THR A 226 1.32 0.80 -12.04
C THR A 226 0.73 1.40 -13.32
N PRO A 227 -0.55 1.07 -13.64
CA PRO A 227 -1.19 1.58 -14.85
C PRO A 227 -1.27 3.11 -14.89
N LYS A 228 -0.87 3.72 -16.01
CA LYS A 228 -0.89 5.18 -16.22
C LYS A 228 -2.24 5.83 -15.91
N LYS A 229 -3.34 5.12 -16.19
CA LYS A 229 -4.71 5.60 -15.95
C LYS A 229 -5.01 5.88 -14.47
N LEU A 230 -4.34 5.19 -13.55
CA LEU A 230 -4.55 5.40 -12.11
C LEU A 230 -3.92 6.70 -11.61
N CYS A 231 -2.94 7.25 -12.33
CA CYS A 231 -2.31 8.51 -11.96
C CYS A 231 -3.20 9.72 -12.31
N ALA A 232 -4.08 9.58 -13.32
CA ALA A 232 -4.79 10.68 -13.98
C ALA A 232 -5.58 11.60 -13.02
N SER A 233 -6.03 11.07 -11.90
CA SER A 233 -6.98 11.70 -11.01
C SER A 233 -6.39 12.49 -9.84
N CYS A 234 -5.06 12.54 -9.68
CA CYS A 234 -4.46 12.89 -8.38
C CYS A 234 -3.84 14.30 -8.25
N HIS A 235 -3.41 14.96 -9.33
CA HIS A 235 -2.85 16.32 -9.26
C HIS A 235 -3.58 17.23 -10.24
N MET A 236 -3.57 18.55 -9.99
CA MET A 236 -4.36 19.53 -10.76
C MET A 236 -3.57 20.57 -11.57
N ASN A 237 -2.24 20.66 -11.46
CA ASN A 237 -1.49 21.68 -12.20
C ASN A 237 -0.07 21.24 -12.66
N PRO A 238 0.10 20.83 -13.92
CA PRO A 238 -0.96 20.32 -14.80
C PRO A 238 -1.59 19.06 -14.21
N THR A 239 -2.84 18.76 -14.55
CA THR A 239 -3.44 17.52 -14.05
C THR A 239 -2.73 16.30 -14.63
N HIS A 240 -2.61 15.21 -13.86
CA HIS A 240 -2.13 13.95 -14.43
C HIS A 240 -3.05 13.46 -15.56
N ALA A 241 -4.34 13.80 -15.54
CA ALA A 241 -5.27 13.53 -16.63
C ALA A 241 -4.85 14.27 -17.91
N LYS A 242 -4.48 15.54 -17.79
CA LYS A 242 -3.95 16.34 -18.91
C LYS A 242 -2.65 15.73 -19.42
N VAL A 243 -1.69 15.44 -18.53
CA VAL A 243 -0.40 14.83 -18.91
C VAL A 243 -0.61 13.48 -19.60
N TYR A 244 -1.52 12.65 -19.10
CA TYR A 244 -1.87 11.37 -19.73
C TYR A 244 -2.44 11.56 -21.14
N ALA A 245 -3.33 12.54 -21.33
CA ALA A 245 -3.90 12.87 -22.63
C ALA A 245 -2.83 13.36 -23.62
N ASP A 246 -1.94 14.25 -23.17
CA ASP A 246 -0.83 14.78 -23.97
C ASP A 246 0.15 13.66 -24.36
N LEU A 247 0.54 12.81 -23.40
CA LEU A 247 1.40 11.65 -23.64
C LEU A 247 0.75 10.66 -24.62
N LYS A 248 -0.55 10.41 -24.50
CA LYS A 248 -1.32 9.56 -25.42
C LYS A 248 -1.35 10.15 -26.84
N LYS A 249 -1.62 11.45 -26.96
CA LYS A 249 -1.65 12.17 -28.24
C LYS A 249 -0.27 12.17 -28.92
N ALA A 250 0.80 12.35 -28.14
CA ALA A 250 2.18 12.32 -28.64
C ALA A 250 2.55 10.96 -29.26
N ASN A 251 1.90 9.87 -28.84
CA ASN A 251 2.05 8.52 -29.37
C ASN A 251 3.51 8.03 -29.48
N SER A 252 4.37 8.52 -28.59
CA SER A 252 5.81 8.23 -28.57
C SER A 252 6.11 6.89 -27.88
N LYS A 253 7.39 6.48 -27.88
CA LYS A 253 7.83 5.31 -27.11
C LYS A 253 7.58 5.48 -25.60
N HIS A 254 7.59 6.72 -25.07
CA HIS A 254 7.23 6.97 -23.68
C HIS A 254 5.78 6.56 -23.38
N PHE A 255 4.84 6.77 -24.31
CA PHE A 255 3.46 6.31 -24.13
C PHE A 255 3.31 4.80 -24.31
N LYS A 256 3.94 4.23 -25.35
CA LYS A 256 3.74 2.83 -25.77
C LYS A 256 4.45 1.83 -24.86
N LEU A 257 5.65 2.15 -24.37
CA LEU A 257 6.54 1.18 -23.71
C LEU A 257 6.70 1.41 -22.20
N LEU A 258 6.39 2.62 -21.72
CA LEU A 258 6.61 3.00 -20.32
C LEU A 258 5.29 3.25 -19.58
N THR A 259 5.32 3.04 -18.28
CA THR A 259 4.33 3.56 -17.31
C THR A 259 4.86 4.87 -16.72
N CYS A 260 4.00 5.63 -16.04
CA CYS A 260 4.45 6.80 -15.27
C CYS A 260 5.48 6.38 -14.21
N ALA A 261 5.22 5.27 -13.50
CA ALA A 261 6.06 4.76 -12.42
C ALA A 261 7.45 4.26 -12.86
N LYS A 262 7.62 3.81 -14.11
CA LYS A 262 8.95 3.47 -14.64
C LYS A 262 9.88 4.68 -14.74
N CYS A 263 9.31 5.87 -14.97
CA CYS A 263 10.07 7.12 -15.06
C CYS A 263 10.13 7.79 -13.68
N HIS A 264 8.97 8.03 -13.07
CA HIS A 264 8.80 8.65 -11.76
C HIS A 264 8.89 7.59 -10.65
N VAL A 265 10.10 7.13 -10.33
CA VAL A 265 10.32 6.06 -9.35
C VAL A 265 9.91 6.47 -7.93
N ARG A 266 10.07 7.76 -7.60
CA ARG A 266 9.53 8.35 -6.37
C ARG A 266 8.44 9.35 -6.72
N HIS A 267 7.37 9.34 -5.94
CA HIS A 267 6.29 10.30 -6.10
C HIS A 267 6.82 11.73 -5.92
N GLY A 268 6.47 12.63 -6.85
CA GLY A 268 6.94 14.01 -6.86
C GLY A 268 8.37 14.22 -7.38
N GLU A 269 9.14 13.17 -7.67
CA GLU A 269 10.49 13.30 -8.23
C GLU A 269 10.44 13.51 -9.76
N ILE A 270 11.19 14.52 -10.23
CA ILE A 270 11.48 14.68 -11.67
C ILE A 270 12.74 13.87 -12.01
N PRO A 271 12.63 12.80 -12.81
CA PRO A 271 13.75 11.93 -13.12
C PRO A 271 14.68 12.57 -14.16
N SER A 272 15.95 12.16 -14.11
CA SER A 272 16.93 12.51 -15.16
C SER A 272 16.64 11.75 -16.46
N CYS A 273 16.68 12.46 -17.60
CA CYS A 273 16.58 11.89 -18.95
C CYS A 273 17.65 10.82 -19.22
N PHE A 274 18.82 10.99 -18.60
CA PHE A 274 20.00 10.15 -18.81
C PHE A 274 19.90 8.75 -18.17
N LYS A 275 18.80 8.46 -17.45
CA LYS A 275 18.50 7.09 -17.02
C LYS A 275 18.28 6.14 -18.19
N CYS A 276 17.87 6.67 -19.35
CA CYS A 276 17.61 5.86 -20.55
C CYS A 276 18.12 6.47 -21.85
N HIS A 277 18.22 7.80 -21.94
CA HIS A 277 18.71 8.48 -23.14
C HIS A 277 20.21 8.76 -23.06
N ASP A 278 20.93 8.46 -24.13
CA ASP A 278 22.32 8.86 -24.32
C ASP A 278 22.41 10.10 -25.22
N HIS A 279 23.62 10.58 -25.49
CA HIS A 279 23.84 11.76 -26.35
C HIS A 279 23.84 11.43 -27.86
N LYS A 280 23.42 10.23 -28.29
CA LYS A 280 23.44 9.88 -29.71
C LYS A 280 22.46 10.75 -30.49
N GLY A 281 22.90 11.25 -31.63
CA GLY A 281 22.15 12.19 -32.45
C GLY A 281 22.18 13.64 -31.95
N HIS A 282 22.93 13.94 -30.88
CA HIS A 282 23.10 15.29 -30.36
C HIS A 282 24.57 15.63 -30.12
N ARG A 283 24.86 16.89 -29.75
CA ARG A 283 26.20 17.27 -29.28
C ARG A 283 26.54 16.56 -27.96
N LYS A 284 27.81 16.21 -27.77
CA LYS A 284 28.30 15.56 -26.54
C LYS A 284 28.10 16.47 -25.32
N ASN A 285 27.87 15.86 -24.15
CA ASN A 285 27.82 16.52 -22.84
C ASN A 285 26.69 17.56 -22.67
N LEU A 286 25.56 17.38 -23.36
CA LEU A 286 24.35 18.17 -23.11
C LEU A 286 23.86 17.98 -21.67
N LYS A 287 23.48 19.07 -21.00
CA LYS A 287 22.71 19.02 -19.76
C LYS A 287 21.22 18.81 -20.08
N ALA A 288 20.47 18.22 -19.15
CA ALA A 288 19.03 17.99 -19.33
C ALA A 288 18.26 19.29 -19.64
N SER A 289 18.63 20.40 -19.01
CA SER A 289 18.05 21.73 -19.28
C SER A 289 18.26 22.20 -20.72
N GLU A 290 19.35 21.79 -21.36
CA GLU A 290 19.63 22.12 -22.75
C GLU A 290 18.81 21.26 -23.72
N CYS A 291 18.49 20.02 -23.35
CA CYS A 291 17.54 19.18 -24.09
C CYS A 291 16.14 19.81 -24.11
N LEU A 292 15.71 20.38 -22.98
CA LEU A 292 14.40 21.01 -22.82
C LEU A 292 14.22 22.30 -23.64
N ARG A 293 15.30 22.88 -24.18
CA ARG A 293 15.20 24.01 -25.13
C ARG A 293 14.43 23.62 -26.39
N CYS A 294 14.60 22.37 -26.82
CA CYS A 294 13.95 21.85 -28.01
C CYS A 294 12.85 20.85 -27.68
N HIS A 295 13.08 19.97 -26.71
CA HIS A 295 12.10 19.01 -26.19
C HIS A 295 11.41 19.56 -24.95
N THR A 296 10.55 20.57 -25.13
CA THR A 296 9.96 21.35 -24.02
C THR A 296 9.10 20.54 -23.08
N ASP A 297 8.51 19.45 -23.55
CA ASP A 297 7.72 18.53 -22.74
C ASP A 297 8.24 17.09 -22.88
N PRO A 298 8.80 16.48 -21.82
CA PRO A 298 9.20 15.07 -21.80
C PRO A 298 8.06 14.09 -22.07
N HIS A 299 6.81 14.51 -21.85
CA HIS A 299 5.61 13.73 -22.16
C HIS A 299 5.17 13.87 -23.62
N ASN A 300 5.64 14.91 -24.32
CA ASN A 300 5.43 15.11 -25.74
C ASN A 300 6.75 15.35 -26.48
N PRO A 301 7.69 14.39 -26.44
CA PRO A 301 9.06 14.62 -26.89
C PRO A 301 9.19 14.82 -28.41
N LEU A 302 8.17 14.43 -29.19
CA LEU A 302 8.15 14.61 -30.65
C LEU A 302 7.74 16.01 -31.07
N ASN A 303 7.17 16.80 -30.17
CA ASN A 303 6.84 18.19 -30.41
C ASN A 303 8.08 19.08 -30.17
N VAL A 304 8.96 19.10 -31.16
CA VAL A 304 10.19 19.90 -31.10
C VAL A 304 9.88 21.35 -31.38
N THR A 305 10.27 22.23 -30.45
CA THR A 305 10.16 23.69 -30.58
C THR A 305 11.55 24.31 -30.61
N PHE A 306 11.68 25.54 -31.08
CA PHE A 306 12.93 26.29 -31.04
C PHE A 306 12.63 27.78 -31.21
N SER A 307 13.59 28.64 -30.84
CA SER A 307 13.49 30.08 -31.05
C SER A 307 13.78 30.45 -32.51
N PRO A 308 13.08 31.44 -33.10
CA PRO A 308 13.47 32.04 -34.38
C PRO A 308 14.92 32.54 -34.41
N THR A 309 15.46 32.91 -33.25
CA THR A 309 16.81 33.45 -33.08
C THR A 309 17.87 32.38 -32.80
N ASP A 310 17.48 31.11 -32.72
CA ASP A 310 18.43 30.05 -32.40
C ASP A 310 19.52 29.91 -33.48
N PRO A 311 20.80 29.74 -33.09
CA PRO A 311 21.89 29.64 -34.05
C PRO A 311 21.73 28.43 -34.98
N LYS A 312 21.89 28.62 -36.30
CA LYS A 312 21.81 27.54 -37.30
C LYS A 312 22.71 26.32 -37.00
N SER A 313 23.81 26.51 -36.25
CA SER A 313 24.72 25.43 -35.84
C SER A 313 24.06 24.38 -34.96
N ILE A 314 23.03 24.73 -34.18
CA ILE A 314 22.33 23.76 -33.32
C ILE A 314 21.53 22.75 -34.16
N CYS A 315 20.96 23.20 -35.28
CA CYS A 315 20.22 22.35 -36.22
C CYS A 315 21.17 21.38 -36.95
N GLY A 316 22.42 21.79 -37.18
CA GLY A 316 23.44 20.99 -37.87
C GLY A 316 23.83 19.69 -37.16
N GLY A 317 23.51 19.54 -35.87
CA GLY A 317 23.68 18.27 -35.15
C GLY A 317 22.84 17.13 -35.73
N CYS A 318 21.62 17.43 -36.18
CA CYS A 318 20.73 16.46 -36.82
C CYS A 318 20.69 16.64 -38.35
N HIS A 319 20.74 17.89 -38.82
CA HIS A 319 20.68 18.28 -40.23
C HIS A 319 22.07 18.62 -40.76
N THR A 320 23.04 17.72 -40.57
CA THR A 320 24.44 17.98 -40.91
C THR A 320 24.65 18.30 -42.39
N LYS A 321 23.93 17.62 -43.28
CA LYS A 321 24.03 17.84 -44.72
C LYS A 321 23.54 19.23 -45.09
N GLU A 322 22.32 19.57 -44.70
CA GLU A 322 21.67 20.84 -45.02
C GLU A 322 22.43 22.03 -44.42
N TYR A 323 22.90 21.89 -43.17
CA TYR A 323 23.74 22.88 -42.52
C TYR A 323 25.03 23.13 -43.32
N LYS A 324 25.77 22.07 -43.67
CA LYS A 324 27.01 22.18 -44.45
C LYS A 324 26.76 22.76 -45.85
N THR A 325 25.68 22.37 -46.50
CA THR A 325 25.30 22.91 -47.81
C THR A 325 24.99 24.41 -47.73
N LEU A 326 24.19 24.85 -46.75
CA LEU A 326 23.82 26.26 -46.60
C LEU A 326 25.02 27.17 -46.29
N ILE A 327 25.93 26.72 -45.41
CA ILE A 327 27.13 27.53 -45.09
C ILE A 327 28.13 27.57 -46.25
N ALA A 328 28.15 26.55 -47.12
CA ALA A 328 29.03 26.49 -48.28
C ALA A 328 28.49 27.26 -49.50
N SER A 329 27.17 27.47 -49.62
CA SER A 329 26.56 28.09 -50.81
C SER A 329 26.84 29.59 -50.96
N ASN A 330 27.30 30.27 -49.90
CA ASN A 330 27.60 31.70 -49.86
C ASN A 330 26.47 32.61 -50.42
N THR A 331 25.23 32.14 -50.37
CA THR A 331 24.03 32.88 -50.81
C THR A 331 23.54 33.82 -49.71
N ARG A 332 22.60 34.74 -50.02
CA ARG A 332 21.96 35.59 -48.99
C ARG A 332 21.25 34.77 -47.91
N HIS A 333 20.75 33.58 -48.24
CA HIS A 333 20.13 32.67 -47.29
C HIS A 333 21.08 32.19 -46.20
N SER A 334 22.39 32.09 -46.48
CA SER A 334 23.40 31.66 -45.48
C SER A 334 23.51 32.61 -44.27
N LYS A 335 23.05 33.86 -44.41
CA LYS A 335 23.00 34.87 -43.35
C LYS A 335 21.80 34.69 -42.40
N LEU A 336 20.79 33.92 -42.77
CA LEU A 336 19.59 33.70 -41.96
C LEU A 336 19.79 32.51 -40.99
N THR A 337 19.01 32.48 -39.91
CA THR A 337 18.88 31.29 -39.06
C THR A 337 18.02 30.24 -39.77
N CYS A 338 18.16 28.97 -39.37
CA CYS A 338 17.28 27.92 -39.88
C CYS A 338 15.81 28.19 -39.48
N ALA A 339 15.60 28.61 -38.24
CA ALA A 339 14.28 28.86 -37.68
C ALA A 339 13.54 30.06 -38.33
N PHE A 340 14.26 31.00 -38.93
CA PHE A 340 13.64 32.07 -39.71
C PHE A 340 12.84 31.53 -40.91
N CYS A 341 13.40 30.54 -41.62
CA CYS A 341 12.73 29.91 -42.75
C CYS A 341 11.78 28.80 -42.29
N HIS A 342 12.17 28.05 -41.26
CA HIS A 342 11.45 26.88 -40.74
C HIS A 342 10.90 27.21 -39.36
N PRO A 343 9.77 27.94 -39.23
CA PRO A 343 9.24 28.34 -37.93
C PRO A 343 8.69 27.17 -37.12
N HIS A 344 8.38 26.05 -37.77
CA HIS A 344 8.00 24.80 -37.14
C HIS A 344 8.93 23.67 -37.56
N HIS A 345 9.32 22.81 -36.61
CA HIS A 345 10.15 21.65 -36.90
C HIS A 345 9.47 20.72 -37.90
N GLY A 346 10.14 20.43 -39.02
CA GLY A 346 9.62 19.58 -40.11
C GLY A 346 8.80 20.33 -41.18
N GLU A 347 8.54 21.63 -41.01
CA GLU A 347 7.93 22.46 -42.06
C GLU A 347 8.96 22.74 -43.15
N ILE A 348 8.56 22.69 -44.42
CA ILE A 348 9.37 23.19 -45.55
C ILE A 348 8.58 24.32 -46.23
N PRO A 349 9.02 25.59 -46.10
CA PRO A 349 8.30 26.71 -46.70
C PRO A 349 8.39 26.69 -48.22
N LYS A 350 7.36 27.22 -48.87
CA LYS A 350 7.38 27.49 -50.31
C LYS A 350 8.25 28.72 -50.60
N CYS A 351 8.96 28.73 -51.74
CA CYS A 351 9.83 29.86 -52.15
C CYS A 351 9.04 31.18 -52.25
N GLN A 352 7.79 31.08 -52.70
CA GLN A 352 6.85 32.18 -52.90
C GLN A 352 6.53 32.93 -51.61
N ARG A 353 6.69 32.30 -50.43
CA ARG A 353 6.50 32.96 -49.13
C ARG A 353 7.36 34.22 -49.00
N CYS A 354 8.54 34.24 -49.63
CA CYS A 354 9.47 35.36 -49.55
C CYS A 354 9.77 36.01 -50.91
N HIS A 355 9.72 35.25 -52.01
CA HIS A 355 10.19 35.69 -53.33
C HIS A 355 9.08 36.03 -54.33
N GLY A 356 7.80 35.84 -53.96
CA GLY A 356 6.69 35.99 -54.92
C GLY A 356 6.81 35.03 -56.11
N VAL A 357 6.31 35.45 -57.28
CA VAL A 357 6.32 34.67 -58.52
C VAL A 357 7.04 35.46 -59.63
N PRO A 358 8.38 35.31 -59.76
CA PRO A 358 9.18 36.15 -60.66
C PRO A 358 9.13 35.74 -62.14
N HIS A 359 8.54 34.58 -62.46
CA HIS A 359 8.43 34.06 -63.82
C HIS A 359 6.97 33.98 -64.27
N GLY A 360 6.74 34.15 -65.57
CA GLY A 360 5.40 33.99 -66.17
C GLY A 360 4.89 32.55 -66.11
N GLU A 361 3.57 32.38 -66.25
CA GLU A 361 2.88 31.09 -66.09
C GLU A 361 3.43 29.99 -67.02
N ASP A 362 3.77 30.32 -68.26
CA ASP A 362 4.23 29.33 -69.24
C ASP A 362 5.54 28.66 -68.83
N MET A 363 6.45 29.42 -68.23
CA MET A 363 7.70 28.87 -67.69
C MET A 363 7.42 27.99 -66.47
N LEU A 364 6.53 28.43 -65.58
CA LEU A 364 6.19 27.66 -64.39
C LEU A 364 5.46 26.36 -64.73
N LYS A 365 4.55 26.37 -65.70
CA LYS A 365 3.84 25.17 -66.20
C LYS A 365 4.81 24.12 -66.73
N LYS A 366 5.83 24.52 -67.50
CA LYS A 366 6.87 23.61 -68.04
C LYS A 366 7.61 22.82 -66.96
N PHE A 367 7.76 23.37 -65.75
CA PHE A 367 8.47 22.72 -64.63
C PHE A 367 7.54 22.35 -63.46
N GLY A 368 6.23 22.28 -63.69
CA GLY A 368 5.24 21.92 -62.67
C GLY A 368 5.25 22.84 -61.45
N GLY A 369 5.60 24.12 -61.62
CA GLY A 369 5.68 25.12 -60.56
C GLY A 369 6.85 24.93 -59.59
N LYS A 370 7.79 24.01 -59.85
CA LYS A 370 8.92 23.69 -58.96
C LYS A 370 10.12 24.57 -59.27
N CYS A 371 10.26 25.68 -58.53
CA CYS A 371 11.40 26.61 -58.66
C CYS A 371 12.75 25.88 -58.57
N GLY A 372 12.84 24.87 -57.69
CA GLY A 372 14.08 24.14 -57.44
C GLY A 372 14.50 23.19 -58.55
N ALA A 373 13.68 22.94 -59.58
CA ALA A 373 14.08 22.16 -60.75
C ALA A 373 15.24 22.82 -61.51
N CYS A 374 15.29 24.16 -61.52
CA CYS A 374 16.38 24.92 -62.12
C CYS A 374 17.26 25.61 -61.06
N HIS A 375 16.64 26.14 -60.00
CA HIS A 375 17.36 26.94 -58.99
C HIS A 375 17.92 26.11 -57.84
N GLY A 376 17.70 24.80 -57.76
CA GLY A 376 18.12 24.00 -56.62
C GLY A 376 17.30 24.29 -55.35
N THR A 377 17.91 24.09 -54.18
CA THR A 377 17.20 24.27 -52.89
C THR A 377 17.51 25.64 -52.30
N ALA A 378 16.71 26.09 -51.31
CA ALA A 378 17.05 27.30 -50.55
C ALA A 378 18.42 27.23 -49.84
N HIS A 379 18.96 26.02 -49.65
CA HIS A 379 20.29 25.81 -49.07
C HIS A 379 21.43 25.88 -50.10
N ASP A 380 21.15 25.70 -51.38
CA ASP A 380 22.10 25.71 -52.50
C ASP A 380 21.43 26.32 -53.74
N VAL A 381 21.05 27.60 -53.65
CA VAL A 381 20.36 28.27 -54.75
C VAL A 381 21.34 28.51 -55.90
N ARG A 382 20.96 28.06 -57.10
CA ARG A 382 21.74 28.17 -58.34
C ARG A 382 21.18 29.26 -59.25
N GLY A 383 22.09 29.91 -59.97
CA GLY A 383 21.79 31.02 -60.87
C GLY A 383 21.71 32.37 -60.15
N ARG A 384 21.97 33.45 -60.88
CA ARG A 384 21.82 34.82 -60.34
C ARG A 384 20.37 35.27 -60.49
N MET A 385 19.66 35.44 -59.37
CA MET A 385 18.41 36.18 -59.33
C MET A 385 18.74 37.68 -59.43
N HIS A 386 18.94 38.19 -60.65
CA HIS A 386 19.09 39.63 -60.88
C HIS A 386 17.71 40.30 -60.78
N GLY A 387 17.62 41.41 -60.05
CA GLY A 387 16.42 42.26 -60.09
C GLY A 387 15.26 41.85 -59.19
N ALA A 388 15.42 40.90 -58.26
CA ALA A 388 14.43 40.75 -57.19
C ALA A 388 14.40 42.07 -56.39
N PRO A 389 13.26 42.78 -56.29
CA PRO A 389 13.19 43.99 -55.50
C PRO A 389 13.69 43.70 -54.09
N ALA A 390 14.32 44.68 -53.45
CA ALA A 390 14.66 44.58 -52.04
C ALA A 390 13.41 44.11 -51.26
N PRO A 391 13.56 43.41 -50.12
CA PRO A 391 12.45 42.81 -49.34
C PRO A 391 11.30 43.74 -48.90
N GLY A 392 11.27 44.99 -49.38
CA GLY A 392 10.58 46.14 -48.80
C GLY A 392 9.06 46.03 -48.70
N SER A 393 8.37 45.20 -49.49
CA SER A 393 6.90 45.10 -49.39
C SER A 393 6.40 43.75 -48.86
N VAL A 394 7.01 42.62 -49.24
CA VAL A 394 6.51 41.27 -48.88
C VAL A 394 7.10 40.75 -47.56
N LEU A 395 8.32 41.16 -47.22
CA LEU A 395 9.05 40.66 -46.04
C LEU A 395 8.95 41.61 -44.84
N GLN A 396 8.41 42.82 -45.01
CA GLN A 396 8.32 43.84 -43.95
C GLN A 396 7.55 43.38 -42.70
N PRO A 397 6.41 42.65 -42.80
CA PRO A 397 5.72 42.12 -41.63
C PRO A 397 6.56 41.08 -40.88
N TYR A 398 7.16 40.13 -41.60
CA TYR A 398 7.99 39.06 -41.02
C TYR A 398 9.33 39.57 -40.45
N LEU A 399 9.93 40.58 -41.08
CA LEU A 399 11.14 41.23 -40.57
C LEU A 399 10.84 42.12 -39.36
N ARG A 400 9.68 42.79 -39.30
CA ARG A 400 9.25 43.52 -38.08
C ARG A 400 9.02 42.56 -36.92
N GLU A 401 8.34 41.44 -37.17
CA GLU A 401 8.07 40.42 -36.16
C GLU A 401 9.37 39.75 -35.67
N TYR A 402 10.27 39.38 -36.59
CA TYR A 402 11.61 38.88 -36.24
C TYR A 402 12.43 39.91 -35.47
N ASN A 403 12.49 41.17 -35.91
CA ASN A 403 13.24 42.23 -35.23
C ASN A 403 12.62 42.63 -33.87
N ASN A 404 11.32 42.42 -33.66
CA ASN A 404 10.66 42.62 -32.38
C ASN A 404 10.91 41.47 -31.40
N ILE A 405 11.21 40.26 -31.89
CA ILE A 405 11.57 39.09 -31.07
C ILE A 405 13.08 39.10 -30.73
N VAL A 406 13.90 39.75 -31.55
CA VAL A 406 15.38 39.85 -31.38
C VAL A 406 15.80 41.03 -30.49
N LYS A 407 14.94 42.03 -30.28
CA LYS A 407 15.10 43.08 -29.27
C LYS A 407 14.66 42.55 -27.91
#